data_AF-A0A2D0IJN7-F1
#
_entry.id   AF-A0A2D0IJN7-F1
#
_cell.length_a   1.000
_cell.length_b   1.000
_cell.length_c   1.000
_cell.angle_alpha   90.00
_cell.angle_beta   90.00
_cell.angle_gamma   90.00
#
_symmetry.space_group_name_H-M   'P 1'
#
loop_
_entity.id
_entity.type
_entity.pdbx_description
1 polymer ?
#
loop_
_entity_poly.entity_id
_entity_poly.type
_entity_poly.pdbx_seq_one_letter_code
_entity_poly.pdbx_strand_id
1 'polypeptide(L)'
;MSNIIHFEYEGHPVFFNEEGWINATDIASKYGKKPAKWKELPSTKSYIKSLANALNMGNVRKSDFGLIVTKRGNTARLSKSR
;
A
#
# COMPACT_ATOMS: atom_id res chain seq x y z
N MET A 1 -22.52 -4.54 7.65
CA MET A 1 -21.95 -5.90 7.73
C MET A 1 -20.78 -5.92 6.76
N SER A 2 -19.60 -6.36 7.16
CA SER A 2 -18.43 -6.38 6.28
C SER A 2 -18.38 -7.71 5.54
N ASN A 3 -18.84 -7.77 4.29
CA ASN A 3 -18.68 -9.00 3.51
C ASN A 3 -17.22 -9.15 3.07
N ILE A 4 -16.70 -10.35 3.27
CA ILE A 4 -15.37 -10.76 2.82
C ILE A 4 -15.57 -11.63 1.59
N ILE A 5 -14.99 -11.22 0.46
CA ILE A 5 -15.04 -11.92 -0.81
C ILE A 5 -13.81 -12.82 -0.90
N HIS A 6 -14.04 -14.11 -1.17
CA HIS A 6 -12.97 -15.10 -1.36
C HIS A 6 -12.63 -15.24 -2.85
N PHE A 7 -11.34 -15.28 -3.15
CA PHE A 7 -10.83 -15.50 -4.50
C PHE A 7 -9.57 -16.37 -4.46
N GLU A 8 -9.41 -17.29 -5.40
CA GLU A 8 -8.17 -18.03 -5.55
C GLU A 8 -7.26 -17.37 -6.58
N TYR A 9 -6.04 -17.03 -6.17
CA TYR A 9 -5.01 -16.47 -7.02
C TYR A 9 -3.75 -17.34 -6.92
N GLU A 10 -3.30 -17.91 -8.05
CA GLU A 10 -2.10 -18.76 -8.09
C GLU A 10 -2.12 -19.90 -7.06
N GLY A 11 -3.29 -20.49 -6.81
CA GLY A 11 -3.47 -21.56 -5.81
C GLY A 11 -3.46 -21.08 -4.35
N HIS A 12 -3.52 -19.77 -4.12
CA HIS A 12 -3.60 -19.18 -2.79
C HIS A 12 -4.93 -18.44 -2.58
N PRO A 13 -5.63 -18.67 -1.45
CA PRO A 13 -6.83 -17.91 -1.12
C PRO A 13 -6.45 -16.46 -0.78
N VAL A 14 -7.10 -15.52 -1.44
CA VAL A 14 -6.99 -14.07 -1.23
C VAL A 14 -8.35 -13.53 -0.81
N PHE A 15 -8.34 -12.66 0.19
CA PHE A 15 -9.53 -12.09 0.82
C PHE A 15 -9.63 -10.60 0.51
N PHE A 16 -10.78 -10.18 0.01
CA PHE A 16 -11.09 -8.78 -0.27
C PHE A 16 -12.27 -8.35 0.59
N ASN A 17 -12.32 -7.08 0.99
CA ASN A 17 -13.59 -6.50 1.45
C ASN A 17 -14.41 -5.99 0.26
N GLU A 18 -15.66 -5.58 0.51
CA GLU A 18 -16.54 -5.04 -0.54
C GLU A 18 -15.98 -3.79 -1.25
N GLU A 19 -15.10 -3.05 -0.59
CA GLU A 19 -14.41 -1.88 -1.15
C GLU A 19 -13.14 -2.26 -1.94
N GLY A 20 -12.81 -3.55 -2.05
CA GLY A 20 -11.67 -4.06 -2.81
C GLY A 20 -10.32 -4.01 -2.07
N TRP A 21 -10.30 -3.71 -0.77
CA TRP A 21 -9.08 -3.70 0.03
C TRP A 21 -8.61 -5.12 0.37
N ILE A 22 -7.29 -5.29 0.37
CA ILE A 22 -6.60 -6.53 0.73
C ILE A 22 -5.63 -6.34 1.90
N ASN A 23 -5.42 -7.40 2.67
CA ASN A 23 -4.35 -7.43 3.67
C ASN A 23 -3.00 -7.73 3.01
N ALA A 24 -2.23 -6.67 2.73
CA ALA A 24 -0.92 -6.79 2.10
C ALA A 24 0.09 -7.60 2.93
N THR A 25 -0.02 -7.59 4.28
CA THR A 25 0.88 -8.34 5.17
C THR A 25 0.64 -9.84 5.07
N ASP A 26 -0.63 -10.27 5.05
CA ASP A 26 -1.00 -11.68 4.89
C ASP A 26 -0.49 -12.22 3.55
N ILE A 27 -0.74 -11.48 2.46
CA ILE A 27 -0.31 -11.89 1.13
C ILE A 27 1.21 -11.96 1.04
N ALA A 28 1.95 -10.97 1.54
CA ALA A 28 3.40 -10.98 1.48
C ALA A 28 4.02 -12.15 2.27
N SER A 29 3.39 -12.53 3.39
CA SER A 29 3.82 -13.66 4.22
C SER A 29 3.76 -14.99 3.46
N LYS A 30 2.75 -15.20 2.60
CA LYS A 30 2.64 -16.40 1.74
C LYS A 30 3.82 -16.57 0.79
N TYR A 31 4.43 -15.45 0.37
CA TYR A 31 5.61 -15.45 -0.50
C TYR A 31 6.94 -15.35 0.27
N GLY A 32 6.92 -15.41 1.61
CA GLY A 32 8.11 -15.24 2.45
C GLY A 32 8.78 -13.86 2.32
N LYS A 33 8.02 -12.84 1.90
CA LYS A 33 8.52 -11.49 1.61
C LYS A 33 7.88 -10.46 2.53
N LYS A 34 8.55 -9.32 2.71
CA LYS A 34 7.95 -8.14 3.37
C LYS A 34 7.16 -7.33 2.34
N PRO A 35 5.98 -6.76 2.66
CA PRO A 35 5.21 -5.94 1.71
C PRO A 35 6.02 -4.79 1.08
N ALA A 36 6.93 -4.19 1.85
CA ALA A 36 7.82 -3.14 1.36
C ALA A 36 8.70 -3.57 0.17
N LYS A 37 9.00 -4.88 0.02
CA LYS A 37 9.79 -5.41 -1.09
C LYS A 37 9.09 -5.31 -2.43
N TRP A 38 7.76 -5.20 -2.47
CA TRP A 38 7.05 -5.00 -3.74
C TRP A 38 7.36 -3.64 -4.38
N LYS A 39 7.66 -2.61 -3.57
CA LYS A 39 8.15 -1.32 -4.10
C LYS A 39 9.53 -1.43 -4.78
N GLU A 40 10.30 -2.47 -4.43
CA GLU A 40 11.63 -2.67 -5.00
C GLU A 40 11.61 -3.42 -6.34
N LEU A 41 10.50 -4.10 -6.67
CA LEU A 41 10.38 -4.90 -7.88
C LEU A 41 10.64 -4.04 -9.14
N PRO A 42 11.45 -4.53 -10.10
CA PRO A 42 11.69 -3.81 -11.35
C PRO A 42 10.40 -3.49 -12.11
N SER A 43 9.46 -4.44 -12.14
CA SER A 43 8.14 -4.27 -12.76
C SER A 43 7.34 -3.15 -12.10
N THR A 44 7.29 -3.10 -10.76
CA THR A 44 6.59 -2.04 -10.01
C THR A 44 7.21 -0.67 -10.27
N LYS A 45 8.55 -0.56 -10.31
CA LYS A 45 9.20 0.71 -10.67
C LYS A 45 8.89 1.14 -12.11
N SER A 46 8.91 0.19 -13.04
CA SER A 46 8.55 0.46 -14.45
C SER A 46 7.11 0.94 -14.58
N TYR A 47 6.18 0.26 -13.92
CA TYR A 47 4.76 0.63 -13.92
C TYR A 47 4.56 2.04 -13.37
N ILE A 48 5.16 2.36 -12.21
CA ILE A 48 4.96 3.69 -11.63
C ILE A 48 5.61 4.78 -12.49
N LYS A 49 6.75 4.51 -13.13
CA LYS A 49 7.36 5.45 -14.10
C LYS A 49 6.40 5.73 -15.27
N SER A 50 5.81 4.68 -15.85
CA SER A 50 4.83 4.82 -16.92
C SER A 50 3.58 5.58 -16.46
N LEU A 51 3.08 5.29 -15.27
CA LEU A 51 1.94 5.96 -14.67
C LEU A 51 2.22 7.45 -14.44
N ALA A 52 3.39 7.79 -13.91
CA ALA A 52 3.80 9.18 -13.70
C ALA A 52 3.85 9.97 -15.01
N ASN A 53 4.45 9.38 -16.05
CA ASN A 53 4.46 9.96 -17.40
C ASN A 53 3.04 10.18 -17.92
N ALA A 54 2.14 9.20 -17.77
CA ALA A 54 0.75 9.31 -18.21
C ALA A 54 -0.02 10.42 -17.47
N LEU A 55 0.32 10.67 -16.20
CA LEU A 55 -0.27 11.72 -15.37
C LEU A 55 0.44 13.07 -15.49
N ASN A 56 1.43 13.22 -16.38
CA ASN A 56 2.32 14.39 -16.48
C ASN A 56 2.97 14.79 -15.15
N MET A 57 3.10 13.84 -14.23
CA MET A 57 3.93 13.99 -13.05
C MET A 57 5.36 13.75 -13.53
N GLY A 58 6.26 14.73 -13.36
CA GLY A 58 7.65 14.65 -13.84
C GLY A 58 8.42 13.43 -13.31
N ASN A 59 9.72 13.34 -13.58
CA ASN A 59 10.54 12.18 -13.19
C ASN A 59 10.39 11.78 -11.70
N VAL A 60 9.62 10.71 -11.44
CA VAL A 60 9.39 10.19 -10.09
C VAL A 60 10.63 9.42 -9.62
N ARG A 61 11.25 9.92 -8.56
CA ARG A 61 12.48 9.40 -7.95
C ARG A 61 12.13 8.42 -6.83
N LYS A 62 13.12 7.60 -6.42
CA LYS A 62 12.97 6.71 -5.25
C LYS A 62 12.56 7.46 -3.97
N SER A 63 12.96 8.72 -3.82
CA SER A 63 12.59 9.60 -2.70
C SER A 63 11.11 9.91 -2.64
N ASP A 64 10.41 9.92 -3.79
CA ASP A 64 8.99 10.25 -3.88
C ASP A 64 8.12 9.09 -3.39
N PHE A 65 8.69 7.87 -3.30
CA PHE A 65 8.07 6.69 -2.70
C PHE A 65 8.37 6.50 -1.22
N GLY A 66 9.00 7.50 -0.60
CA GLY A 66 9.21 7.56 0.85
C GLY A 66 7.92 7.27 1.61
N LEU A 67 8.03 6.71 2.81
CA LEU A 67 6.87 6.41 3.65
C LEU A 67 6.14 7.72 3.98
N ILE A 68 5.06 8.05 3.26
CA ILE A 68 4.20 9.17 3.62
C ILE A 68 3.42 8.73 4.86
N VAL A 69 3.96 9.06 6.03
CA VAL A 69 3.23 8.93 7.29
C VAL A 69 2.21 10.06 7.33
N THR A 70 1.02 9.81 6.80
CA THR A 70 -0.11 10.72 7.05
C THR A 70 -0.46 10.63 8.52
N LYS A 71 -0.11 11.65 9.31
CA LYS A 71 -0.54 11.78 10.70
C LYS A 71 -2.05 12.04 10.71
N ARG A 72 -2.86 10.99 10.86
CA ARG A 72 -4.30 11.13 11.10
C ARG A 72 -4.47 11.82 12.46
N GLY A 73 -5.24 12.91 12.48
CA GLY A 73 -5.29 13.87 13.58
C GLY A 73 -5.75 13.31 14.93
N ASN A 74 -5.16 13.86 15.99
CA ASN A 74 -5.82 14.04 17.28
C ASN A 74 -5.32 15.37 17.88
N THR A 75 -5.78 16.48 17.30
CA THR A 75 -5.64 17.82 17.89
C THR A 75 -6.77 18.01 18.91
N ALA A 76 -6.81 17.15 19.92
CA ALA A 76 -7.70 17.35 21.06
C ALA A 76 -6.97 16.93 22.34
N ARG A 77 -6.68 17.97 23.14
CA ARG A 77 -6.58 17.92 24.60
C ARG A 77 -5.31 17.31 25.20
N LEU A 78 -4.26 18.14 25.27
CA LEU A 78 -3.44 18.20 26.49
C LEU A 78 -3.22 19.67 26.83
N SER A 79 -4.07 20.16 27.74
CA SER A 79 -3.82 21.40 28.47
C SER A 79 -2.47 21.27 29.17
N LYS A 80 -1.61 22.23 28.90
CA LYS A 80 -0.35 22.43 29.60
C LYS A 80 -0.69 22.81 31.05
N SER A 81 -0.59 21.87 31.99
CA SER A 81 -0.47 22.22 33.41
C SER A 81 1.00 22.55 33.65
N ARG A 82 1.29 23.82 33.90
CA ARG A 82 2.41 24.22 34.75
C ARG A 82 1.96 24.13 36.19
#